data_AF-A0AA95GNY9-F1
#
_entry.id   AF-A0AA95GNY9-F1
#
_cell.length_a   1.000
_cell.length_b   1.000
_cell.length_c   1.000
_cell.angle_alpha   90.00
_cell.angle_beta   90.00
_cell.angle_gamma   90.00
#
_symmetry.space_group_name_H-M   'P 1'
#
loop_
_entity.id
_entity.type
_entity.pdbx_description
1 polymer ?
#
loop_
_entity_poly.entity_id
_entity_poly.type
_entity_poly.pdbx_seq_one_letter_code
_entity_poly.pdbx_strand_id
1 'polypeptide(L)'
;MSYGLKTYDQQGRAIISLTDRLGRIVGYHRIQLKLGQHYQNTFNHPELAGLGQLFYWMKDWEFWNLEGRGKVTVSGTSIIVDLTVTKGGSGSPGLGPVDIFYGVR
;
A
#
# COMPACT_ATOMS: atom_id res chain seq x y z
N MET A 1 3.54 10.03 33.83
CA MET A 1 3.56 11.06 32.77
C MET A 1 3.64 10.34 31.43
N SER A 2 2.64 10.45 30.55
CA SER A 2 2.67 9.78 29.24
C SER A 2 3.25 10.73 28.19
N TYR A 3 4.43 10.41 27.68
CA TYR A 3 5.04 11.08 26.53
C TYR A 3 4.30 10.62 25.25
N GLY A 4 3.82 11.55 24.41
CA GLY A 4 3.15 11.21 23.15
C GLY A 4 2.66 12.41 22.34
N LEU A 5 2.52 12.23 21.03
CA LEU A 5 2.03 13.24 20.08
C LEU A 5 0.49 13.26 20.09
N LYS A 6 -0.10 14.43 20.34
CA LYS A 6 -1.53 14.68 20.17
C LYS A 6 -1.70 15.91 19.29
N THR A 7 -2.43 15.78 18.19
CA THR A 7 -2.83 16.91 17.35
C THR A 7 -4.29 17.23 17.60
N TYR A 8 -4.62 18.52 17.64
CA TYR A 8 -5.96 19.01 17.90
C TYR A 8 -6.43 19.87 16.74
N ASP A 9 -7.74 19.89 16.48
CA ASP A 9 -8.34 20.84 15.55
C ASP A 9 -8.42 22.25 16.16
N GLN A 10 -8.89 23.22 15.37
CA GLN A 10 -9.07 24.60 15.84
C GLN A 10 -10.11 24.74 16.97
N GLN A 11 -10.88 23.69 17.26
CA GLN A 11 -11.91 23.63 18.30
C GLN A 11 -11.46 22.80 19.52
N GLY A 12 -10.19 22.38 19.55
CA GLY A 12 -9.59 21.63 20.66
C GLY A 12 -9.94 20.14 20.68
N ARG A 13 -10.50 19.58 19.60
CA ARG A 13 -10.79 18.14 19.49
C ARG A 13 -9.54 17.39 19.07
N ALA A 14 -9.21 16.29 19.75
CA ALA A 14 -8.08 15.45 19.37
C ALA A 14 -8.37 14.80 18.00
N ILE A 15 -7.56 15.12 17.00
CA ILE A 15 -7.64 14.56 15.64
C ILE A 15 -6.86 13.24 15.59
N ILE A 16 -5.77 13.14 16.36
CA ILE A 16 -4.96 11.93 16.50
C ILE A 16 -4.85 11.60 17.99
N SER A 17 -5.34 10.42 18.34
CA SER A 17 -5.30 9.81 19.66
C SER A 17 -4.15 8.79 19.75
N LEU A 18 -3.64 8.55 20.97
CA LEU A 18 -2.67 7.48 21.27
C LEU A 18 -3.15 6.07 20.87
N THR A 19 -4.45 5.90 20.67
CA THR A 19 -5.07 4.64 20.21
C THR A 19 -5.05 4.48 18.70
N ASP A 20 -4.75 5.55 17.96
CA ASP A 20 -4.73 5.49 16.50
C ASP A 20 -3.45 4.80 16.06
N ARG A 21 -3.60 3.77 15.22
CA ARG A 21 -2.48 3.02 14.66
C ARG A 21 -1.73 3.92 13.67
N LEU A 22 -0.78 4.71 14.19
CA LEU A 22 0.09 5.55 13.38
C LEU A 22 1.21 4.69 12.78
N GLY A 23 1.23 4.60 11.45
CA GLY A 23 2.32 3.98 10.70
C GLY A 23 3.18 5.02 10.01
N ARG A 24 4.48 4.77 9.90
CA ARG A 24 5.39 5.57 9.09
C ARG A 24 5.56 4.93 7.73
N ILE A 25 5.15 5.60 6.66
CA ILE A 25 5.53 5.23 5.29
C ILE A 25 7.03 5.52 5.12
N VAL A 26 7.78 4.54 4.61
CA VAL A 26 9.25 4.63 4.45
C VAL A 26 9.69 4.50 3.00
N GLY A 27 8.80 4.10 2.09
CA GLY A 27 9.10 3.99 0.67
C GLY A 27 7.90 3.52 -0.16
N TYR A 28 8.14 3.31 -1.46
CA TYR A 28 7.18 2.70 -2.36
C TYR A 28 7.86 1.92 -3.48
N HIS A 29 7.14 0.94 -4.04
CA HIS A 29 7.50 0.26 -5.28
C HIS A 29 6.51 0.62 -6.38
N ARG A 30 7.03 0.94 -7.57
CA ARG A 30 6.20 1.17 -8.76
C ARG A 30 6.19 -0.07 -9.64
N ILE A 31 4.99 -0.56 -9.95
CA ILE A 31 4.77 -1.75 -10.75
C ILE A 31 4.09 -1.35 -12.06
N GLN A 32 4.73 -1.64 -13.18
CA GLN A 32 4.11 -1.48 -14.49
C GLN A 32 3.38 -2.77 -14.86
N LEU A 33 2.07 -2.81 -14.62
CA LEU A 33 1.24 -3.94 -15.01
C LEU A 33 1.03 -3.93 -16.53
N LYS A 34 0.80 -5.11 -17.10
CA LYS A 34 0.42 -5.28 -18.51
C LYS A 34 -0.90 -6.04 -18.57
N LEU A 35 -1.75 -5.63 -19.50
CA LEU A 35 -3.07 -6.24 -19.67
C LEU A 35 -2.93 -7.72 -20.02
N GLY A 36 -3.68 -8.57 -19.31
CA GLY A 36 -3.67 -10.03 -19.49
C GLY A 36 -2.45 -10.74 -18.93
N GLN A 37 -1.51 -10.03 -18.29
CA GLN A 37 -0.32 -10.64 -17.69
C GLN A 37 -0.49 -10.83 -16.19
N HIS A 38 0.04 -11.95 -15.71
CA HIS A 38 0.25 -12.22 -14.30
C HIS A 38 1.56 -11.58 -13.86
N TYR A 39 1.50 -10.74 -12.84
CA TYR A 39 2.64 -10.15 -12.16
C TYR A 39 2.80 -10.80 -10.79
N GLN A 40 3.98 -11.36 -10.55
CA GLN A 40 4.35 -11.87 -9.24
C GLN A 40 5.75 -11.37 -8.86
N ASN A 41 5.87 -10.77 -7.69
CA ASN A 41 7.17 -10.37 -7.15
C ASN A 41 7.15 -10.32 -5.62
N THR A 42 8.34 -10.48 -5.03
CA THR A 42 8.55 -10.33 -3.59
C THR A 42 9.54 -9.19 -3.36
N PHE A 43 9.09 -8.16 -2.65
CA PHE A 43 9.92 -7.07 -2.18
C PHE A 43 10.35 -7.35 -0.74
N ASN A 44 11.66 -7.41 -0.51
CA ASN A 44 12.22 -7.71 0.80
C ASN A 44 12.75 -6.42 1.45
N HIS A 45 12.41 -6.21 2.71
CA HIS A 45 12.81 -5.04 3.50
C HIS A 45 13.51 -5.42 4.81
N PRO A 46 14.63 -6.18 4.76
CA PRO A 46 15.35 -6.60 5.97
C PRO A 46 15.78 -5.40 6.85
N GLU A 47 15.97 -4.22 6.27
CA GLU A 47 16.26 -2.97 6.98
C GLU A 47 15.15 -2.54 7.97
N LEU A 48 13.95 -3.09 7.84
CA LEU A 48 12.81 -2.82 8.70
C LEU A 48 12.64 -3.85 9.83
N ALA A 49 13.52 -4.85 9.91
CA ALA A 49 13.47 -5.86 10.95
C ALA A 49 13.62 -5.21 12.34
N GLY A 50 12.68 -5.51 13.24
CA GLY A 50 12.65 -4.95 14.59
C GLY A 50 12.13 -3.51 14.70
N LEU A 51 11.77 -2.86 13.58
CA LEU A 51 11.24 -1.49 13.57
C LEU A 51 9.72 -1.40 13.69
N GLY A 52 9.02 -2.55 13.78
CA GLY A 52 7.57 -2.64 13.92
C GLY A 52 6.96 -3.72 13.03
N GLN A 53 5.63 -3.72 12.93
CA GLN A 53 4.88 -4.54 11.98
C GLN A 53 4.85 -3.85 10.62
N LEU A 54 5.34 -4.54 9.58
CA LEU A 54 5.25 -4.04 8.21
C LEU A 54 3.78 -3.94 7.78
N PHE A 55 3.43 -2.84 7.12
CA PHE A 55 2.15 -2.65 6.43
C PHE A 55 2.38 -2.11 5.03
N TYR A 56 1.36 -2.22 4.18
CA TYR A 56 1.36 -1.65 2.83
C TYR A 56 0.09 -0.85 2.56
N TRP A 57 0.17 0.03 1.58
CA TRP A 57 -0.97 0.72 0.99
C TRP A 57 -0.79 0.77 -0.53
N MET A 58 -1.82 0.37 -1.27
CA MET A 58 -1.77 0.28 -2.73
C MET A 58 -2.53 1.45 -3.34
N LYS A 59 -1.95 2.05 -4.38
CA LYS A 59 -2.57 3.08 -5.20
C LYS A 59 -2.43 2.70 -6.66
N ASP A 60 -3.55 2.51 -7.34
CA ASP A 60 -3.62 2.44 -8.79
C ASP A 60 -3.68 3.85 -9.40
N TRP A 61 -3.00 4.01 -10.53
CA TRP A 61 -3.13 5.19 -11.37
C TRP A 61 -3.87 4.78 -12.64
N GLU A 62 -4.93 5.53 -12.98
CA GLU A 62 -5.65 5.39 -14.25
C GLU A 62 -6.31 4.02 -14.49
N PHE A 63 -6.84 3.37 -13.45
CA PHE A 63 -7.53 2.08 -13.58
C PHE A 63 -8.94 2.27 -14.16
N TRP A 64 -9.06 2.28 -15.49
CA TRP A 64 -10.32 2.51 -16.21
C TRP A 64 -10.68 1.33 -17.12
N ASN A 65 -11.91 0.84 -17.01
CA ASN A 65 -12.40 -0.35 -17.74
C ASN A 65 -11.51 -1.59 -17.56
N LEU A 66 -10.96 -1.75 -16.36
CA LEU A 66 -10.10 -2.87 -15.96
C LEU A 66 -10.72 -3.64 -14.80
N GLU A 67 -10.42 -4.93 -14.77
CA GLU A 67 -10.65 -5.79 -13.62
C GLU A 67 -9.29 -6.28 -13.09
N GLY A 68 -8.97 -5.93 -11.85
CA GLY A 68 -7.79 -6.40 -11.14
C GLY A 68 -8.15 -7.56 -10.20
N ARG A 69 -7.41 -8.66 -10.27
CA ARG A 69 -7.52 -9.80 -9.35
C ARG A 69 -6.17 -10.11 -8.75
N GLY A 70 -6.14 -10.55 -7.49
CA GLY A 70 -4.91 -10.96 -6.85
C GLY A 70 -4.90 -10.70 -5.35
N LYS A 71 -3.70 -10.72 -4.77
CA LYS A 71 -3.46 -10.45 -3.36
C LYS A 71 -2.10 -9.78 -3.16
N VAL A 72 -2.05 -8.93 -2.14
CA VAL A 72 -0.79 -8.43 -1.58
C VAL A 72 -0.73 -8.93 -0.15
N THR A 73 0.35 -9.63 0.19
CA THR A 73 0.53 -10.23 1.52
C THR A 73 1.83 -9.78 2.14
N VAL A 74 1.78 -9.46 3.43
CA VAL A 74 2.97 -9.16 4.24
C VAL A 74 3.36 -10.42 5.02
N SER A 75 4.63 -10.79 4.96
CA SER A 75 5.21 -11.88 5.74
C SER A 75 6.54 -11.45 6.32
N GLY A 76 6.60 -11.22 7.63
CA GLY A 76 7.77 -10.63 8.29
C GLY A 76 8.07 -9.25 7.71
N THR A 77 9.23 -9.10 7.06
CA THR A 77 9.67 -7.88 6.39
C THR A 77 9.51 -7.94 4.87
N SER A 78 8.79 -8.92 4.34
CA SER A 78 8.57 -9.08 2.90
C SER A 78 7.14 -8.69 2.50
N ILE A 79 7.01 -8.05 1.34
CA ILE A 79 5.75 -7.79 0.65
C ILE A 79 5.71 -8.66 -0.59
N ILE A 80 4.76 -9.58 -0.63
CA ILE A 80 4.55 -10.47 -1.76
C ILE A 80 3.35 -9.93 -2.52
N VAL A 81 3.55 -9.66 -3.81
CA VAL A 81 2.57 -9.09 -4.71
C VAL A 81 2.26 -10.12 -5.78
N ASP A 82 0.98 -10.44 -5.91
CA ASP A 82 0.47 -11.38 -6.90
C ASP A 82 -0.78 -10.72 -7.51
N LEU A 83 -0.66 -10.22 -8.74
CA LEU A 83 -1.67 -9.41 -9.40
C LEU A 83 -1.85 -9.86 -10.86
N THR A 84 -3.10 -9.92 -11.31
CA THR A 84 -3.46 -10.07 -12.71
C THR A 84 -4.47 -8.99 -13.06
N VAL A 85 -4.29 -8.35 -14.21
CA VAL A 85 -5.21 -7.31 -14.67
C VAL A 85 -5.77 -7.71 -16.02
N THR A 86 -7.09 -7.63 -16.15
CA THR A 86 -7.85 -8.00 -17.34
C THR A 86 -8.78 -6.87 -17.75
N LYS A 87 -9.39 -6.97 -18.95
CA LYS A 87 -10.43 -6.03 -19.36
C LYS A 87 -11.66 -6.23 -18.49
N GLY A 88 -12.20 -5.15 -17.94
CA GLY A 88 -13.46 -5.14 -17.20
C GLY A 88 -14.69 -4.84 -18.08
N GLY A 89 -14.50 -4.48 -19.35
CA GLY A 89 -15.59 -4.10 -20.25
C GLY A 89 -15.19 -3.96 -21.72
N SER A 90 -16.10 -3.43 -22.54
CA SER A 90 -15.92 -3.26 -23.98
C SER A 90 -15.15 -2.01 -24.39
N GLY A 91 -14.98 -1.04 -23.50
CA GLY A 91 -14.22 0.18 -23.75
C GLY A 91 -12.71 -0.03 -23.87
N SER A 92 -11.99 0.98 -24.38
CA SER A 92 -10.53 0.99 -24.37
C SER A 92 -10.00 1.05 -22.93
N PRO A 93 -9.18 0.09 -22.49
CA PRO A 93 -8.66 0.07 -21.12
C PRO A 93 -7.58 1.14 -20.94
N GLY A 94 -7.67 1.90 -19.85
CA GLY A 94 -6.56 2.70 -19.34
C GLY A 94 -5.82 1.88 -18.29
N LEU A 95 -4.50 1.71 -18.44
CA LEU A 95 -3.66 0.97 -17.50
C LEU A 95 -2.43 1.80 -17.14
N GLY A 96 -2.49 2.50 -16.02
CA GLY A 96 -1.33 3.16 -15.42
C GLY A 96 -0.55 2.23 -14.49
N PRO A 97 0.58 2.72 -13.93
CA PRO A 97 1.33 1.98 -12.93
C PRO A 97 0.53 1.81 -11.64
N VAL A 98 0.89 0.80 -10.86
CA VAL A 98 0.43 0.61 -9.48
C VAL A 98 1.58 0.89 -8.54
N ASP A 99 1.37 1.79 -7.58
CA ASP A 99 2.33 2.08 -6.52
C ASP A 99 1.93 1.31 -5.25
N ILE A 100 2.90 0.61 -4.66
CA ILE A 100 2.77 -0.04 -3.35
C ILE A 100 3.65 0.71 -2.36
N PHE A 101 3.02 1.56 -1.56
CA PHE A 101 3.64 2.22 -0.43
C PHE A 101 3.81 1.22 0.71
N TYR A 102 4.93 1.32 1.43
CA TYR A 102 5.21 0.44 2.55
C TYR A 102 5.77 1.21 3.75
N GLY A 103 5.54 0.66 4.94
CA GLY A 103 5.84 1.31 6.19
C GLY A 103 5.80 0.37 7.39
N VAL A 104 6.19 0.89 8.55
CA VAL A 104 6.15 0.16 9.83
C VAL A 104 5.17 0.83 10.79
N ARG A 105 4.51 0.04 11.61
CA ARG A 105 3.58 0.47 12.67
C ARG A 105 3.70 -0.40 13.91
#